data_AF-A0A951E217-F1
#
_entry.id   AF-A0A951E217-F1
#
_cell.length_a   1.000
_cell.length_b   1.000
_cell.length_c   1.000
_cell.angle_alpha   90.00
_cell.angle_beta   90.00
_cell.angle_gamma   90.00
#
_symmetry.space_group_name_H-M   'P 1'
#
loop_
_entity.id
_entity.type
_entity.pdbx_description
1 polymer ?
#
loop_
_entity_poly.entity_id
_entity_poly.type
_entity_poly.pdbx_seq_one_letter_code
_entity_poly.pdbx_strand_id
1 'polypeptide(L)'
;MRTLAEKAAAFRALHDEPGTFIIPNPWDAGTARLLAGLGFKALATTSLGLANIHGRGFVSADEIIENARMIAAATDLPTNGDLENCGADEPE
;
A
#
# COMPACT_ATOMS: atom_id res chain seq x y z
N MET A 1 -1.18 13.98 11.01
CA MET A 1 -0.89 13.12 9.86
C MET A 1 0.45 13.52 9.27
N ARG A 2 1.28 12.54 8.93
CA ARG A 2 2.55 12.78 8.22
C ARG A 2 2.28 13.24 6.79
N THR A 3 3.08 14.17 6.30
CA THR A 3 3.15 14.52 4.87
C THR A 3 3.62 13.33 4.04
N LEU A 4 3.39 13.38 2.73
CA LEU A 4 3.89 12.34 1.81
C LEU A 4 5.43 12.22 1.87
N ALA A 5 6.14 13.36 1.93
CA ALA A 5 7.59 13.37 2.03
C ALA A 5 8.10 12.72 3.33
N GLU A 6 7.46 12.99 4.47
CA GLU A 6 7.80 12.35 5.74
C GLU A 6 7.52 10.84 5.74
N LYS A 7 6.40 10.41 5.12
CA LYS A 7 6.11 8.98 4.94
C LYS A 7 7.17 8.31 4.05
N ALA A 8 7.55 8.93 2.93
CA ALA A 8 8.58 8.41 2.04
C ALA A 8 9.95 8.29 2.73
N ALA A 9 10.35 9.31 3.50
CA ALA A 9 11.58 9.29 4.28
C ALA A 9 11.57 8.17 5.34
N ALA A 10 10.45 8.00 6.04
CA ALA A 10 10.29 6.91 7.02
C ALA A 10 10.34 5.52 6.34
N PHE A 11 9.74 5.37 5.16
CA PHE A 11 9.81 4.12 4.40
C PHE A 11 11.24 3.80 3.96
N ARG A 12 11.98 4.82 3.51
CA ARG A 12 13.38 4.68 3.14
C ARG A 12 14.25 4.25 4.33
N ALA A 13 14.06 4.89 5.49
CA ALA A 13 14.76 4.53 6.72
C ALA A 13 14.55 3.06 7.10
N LEU A 14 13.34 2.51 6.97
CA LEU A 14 13.07 1.09 7.24
C LEU A 14 13.91 0.14 6.36
N HIS A 15 14.24 0.53 5.12
CA HIS A 15 15.08 -0.27 4.22
C HIS A 15 16.57 -0.11 4.50
N ASP A 16 16.99 1.07 4.98
CA ASP A 16 18.40 1.36 5.28
C ASP A 16 18.81 0.81 6.67
N GLU A 17 17.84 0.56 7.57
CA GLU A 17 18.09 -0.04 8.87
C GLU A 17 18.58 -1.51 8.76
N PRO A 18 19.59 -1.92 9.56
CA PRO A 18 19.99 -3.32 9.62
C PRO A 18 18.85 -4.23 10.09
N GLY A 19 18.64 -5.35 9.38
CA GLY A 19 17.66 -6.37 9.76
C GLY A 19 16.58 -6.55 8.70
N THR A 20 15.42 -7.03 9.13
CA THR A 20 14.26 -7.25 8.26
C THR A 20 13.01 -6.70 8.93
N PHE A 21 12.16 -6.08 8.13
CA PHE A 21 10.83 -5.67 8.54
C PHE A 21 9.79 -6.29 7.61
N ILE A 22 8.56 -6.41 8.09
CA ILE A 22 7.46 -7.05 7.37
C ILE A 22 6.52 -5.96 6.86
N ILE A 23 6.12 -6.07 5.59
CA ILE A 23 5.15 -5.20 4.93
C ILE A 23 3.91 -6.04 4.57
N PRO A 24 2.86 -6.04 5.38
CA PRO A 24 1.63 -6.75 5.06
C PRO A 24 0.81 -5.99 3.99
N ASN A 25 -0.01 -6.73 3.25
CA ASN A 25 -0.85 -6.19 2.18
C ASN A 25 -2.34 -6.11 2.55
N PRO A 26 -2.84 -5.01 3.17
CA PRO A 26 -4.28 -4.82 3.31
C PRO A 26 -4.96 -4.59 1.95
N TRP A 27 -6.22 -5.02 1.85
CA TRP A 27 -7.10 -4.76 0.70
C TRP A 27 -8.18 -3.70 1.00
N ASP A 28 -8.29 -3.23 2.26
CA ASP A 28 -9.21 -2.17 2.69
C ASP A 28 -8.67 -1.35 3.89
N ALA A 29 -9.39 -0.28 4.26
CA ALA A 29 -9.03 0.62 5.36
C ALA A 29 -9.14 -0.05 6.74
N GLY A 30 -10.07 -0.99 6.91
CA GLY A 30 -10.26 -1.70 8.17
C GLY A 30 -9.05 -2.58 8.49
N THR A 31 -8.62 -3.38 7.52
CA THR A 31 -7.43 -4.23 7.59
C THR A 31 -6.17 -3.39 7.76
N ALA A 32 -6.05 -2.25 7.06
CA ALA A 32 -4.93 -1.33 7.24
C ALA A 32 -4.80 -0.83 8.69
N ARG A 33 -5.91 -0.44 9.31
CA ARG A 33 -5.94 0.00 10.73
C ARG A 33 -5.61 -1.13 11.69
N LEU A 34 -6.12 -2.33 11.46
CA LEU A 34 -5.81 -3.50 12.28
C LEU A 34 -4.31 -3.81 12.23
N LEU A 35 -3.72 -3.86 11.04
CA LEU A 35 -2.28 -4.11 10.86
C LEU A 35 -1.43 -3.01 11.51
N ALA A 36 -1.82 -1.74 11.38
CA ALA A 36 -1.15 -0.66 12.10
C ALA A 36 -1.23 -0.84 13.62
N GLY A 37 -2.39 -1.25 14.15
CA GLY A 37 -2.59 -1.55 15.57
C GLY A 37 -1.75 -2.74 16.07
N LEU A 38 -1.44 -3.69 15.19
CA LEU A 38 -0.53 -4.81 15.49
C LEU A 38 0.96 -4.42 15.46
N GLY A 39 1.28 -3.17 15.12
CA GLY A 39 2.63 -2.62 15.25
C GLY A 39 3.51 -2.74 13.99
N PHE A 40 2.96 -3.16 12.85
CA PHE A 40 3.66 -3.11 11.56
C PHE A 40 4.09 -1.67 11.24
N LYS A 41 5.24 -1.53 10.56
CA LYS A 41 5.88 -0.23 10.32
C LYS A 41 5.58 0.37 8.95
N ALA A 42 5.10 -0.44 8.02
CA ALA A 42 4.70 -0.05 6.68
C ALA A 42 3.55 -0.97 6.20
N LEU A 43 2.86 -0.54 5.15
CA LEU A 43 1.83 -1.31 4.46
C LEU A 43 2.14 -1.34 2.97
N ALA A 44 1.54 -2.27 2.24
CA ALA A 44 1.54 -2.27 0.78
C ALA A 44 0.13 -2.58 0.25
N THR A 45 -0.29 -2.00 -0.86
CA THR A 45 -1.55 -2.43 -1.51
C THR A 45 -1.36 -3.75 -2.24
N THR A 46 -2.45 -4.33 -2.75
CA THR A 46 -2.41 -5.53 -3.59
C THR A 46 -3.55 -5.51 -4.62
N SER A 47 -3.19 -5.44 -5.90
CA SER A 47 -4.12 -5.48 -7.03
C SER A 47 -4.91 -6.80 -7.07
N LEU A 48 -4.22 -7.94 -6.91
CA LEU A 48 -4.85 -9.26 -6.84
C LEU A 48 -5.77 -9.40 -5.61
N GLY A 49 -5.36 -8.90 -4.44
CA GLY A 49 -6.22 -8.91 -3.25
C GLY A 49 -7.50 -8.08 -3.44
N LEU A 50 -7.39 -6.91 -4.10
CA LEU A 50 -8.54 -6.08 -4.48
C LEU A 50 -9.45 -6.79 -5.48
N ALA A 51 -8.89 -7.41 -6.53
CA ALA A 51 -9.65 -8.17 -7.51
C ALA A 51 -10.43 -9.33 -6.85
N ASN A 52 -9.79 -10.04 -5.93
CA ASN A 52 -10.39 -11.16 -5.20
C ASN A 52 -11.59 -10.72 -4.34
N ILE A 53 -11.51 -9.59 -3.63
CA ILE A 53 -12.67 -9.11 -2.84
C ILE A 53 -13.82 -8.61 -3.72
N HIS A 54 -13.54 -8.22 -4.97
CA HIS A 54 -14.56 -7.94 -5.98
C HIS A 54 -15.11 -9.20 -6.67
N GLY A 55 -14.54 -10.37 -6.40
CA GLY A 55 -14.91 -11.64 -7.06
C GLY A 55 -14.46 -11.72 -8.52
N ARG A 56 -13.37 -11.03 -8.88
CA ARG A 56 -12.84 -10.94 -10.26
C ARG A 56 -11.35 -11.30 -10.30
N GLY A 57 -10.84 -11.52 -11.51
CA GLY A 57 -9.40 -11.74 -11.76
C GLY A 57 -8.62 -10.49 -12.18
N PHE A 58 -9.28 -9.33 -12.25
CA PHE A 58 -8.66 -8.07 -12.67
C PHE A 58 -9.33 -6.88 -11.98
N VAL A 59 -8.61 -5.76 -11.96
CA VAL A 59 -9.06 -4.43 -11.53
C VAL A 59 -8.56 -3.40 -12.54
N SER A 60 -9.29 -2.30 -12.67
CA SER A 60 -8.84 -1.15 -13.46
C SER A 60 -7.79 -0.32 -12.72
N ALA A 61 -6.99 0.47 -13.46
CA ALA A 61 -6.04 1.41 -12.87
C ALA A 61 -6.72 2.40 -11.90
N ASP A 62 -7.92 2.87 -12.23
CA ASP A 62 -8.71 3.75 -11.36
C ASP A 62 -9.11 3.05 -10.06
N GLU A 63 -9.52 1.78 -10.12
CA GLU A 63 -9.82 0.97 -8.91
C GLU A 63 -8.57 0.80 -8.02
N ILE A 64 -7.40 0.59 -8.62
CA ILE A 64 -6.12 0.47 -7.89
C ILE A 64 -5.78 1.79 -7.20
N ILE A 65 -5.83 2.91 -7.91
CA ILE A 65 -5.49 4.23 -7.37
C ILE A 65 -6.44 4.62 -6.24
N GLU A 66 -7.75 4.38 -6.41
CA GLU A 66 -8.73 4.70 -5.37
C GLU A 66 -8.55 3.80 -4.13
N ASN A 67 -8.26 2.51 -4.31
CA ASN A 67 -7.95 1.62 -3.21
C ASN A 67 -6.68 2.06 -2.46
N ALA A 68 -5.63 2.44 -3.19
CA ALA A 68 -4.40 2.97 -2.60
C ALA A 68 -4.64 4.28 -1.82
N ARG A 69 -5.45 5.19 -2.37
CA ARG A 69 -5.85 6.43 -1.69
C ARG A 69 -6.58 6.12 -0.38
N MET A 70 -7.51 5.17 -0.40
CA MET A 70 -8.29 4.76 0.77
C MET A 70 -7.41 4.13 1.86
N ILE A 71 -6.50 3.22 1.51
CA ILE A 71 -5.56 2.58 2.44
C ILE A 71 -4.56 3.60 3.01
N ALA A 72 -3.95 4.43 2.16
CA ALA A 72 -2.95 5.42 2.58
C ALA A 72 -3.54 6.50 3.51
N ALA A 73 -4.84 6.81 3.37
CA ALA A 73 -5.57 7.72 4.26
C ALA A 73 -6.00 7.06 5.58
N ALA A 74 -6.01 5.73 5.66
CA ALA A 74 -6.50 5.01 6.84
C ALA A 74 -5.52 5.08 8.04
N THR A 75 -4.23 5.31 7.79
CA THR A 75 -3.16 5.31 8.81
C THR A 75 -2.06 6.34 8.51
N ASP A 76 -1.20 6.63 9.50
CA ASP A 76 0.00 7.45 9.33
C ASP A 76 1.24 6.65 8.86
N LEU A 77 1.09 5.36 8.59
CA LEU A 77 2.18 4.52 8.10
C LEU A 77 2.53 4.85 6.63
N PRO A 78 3.79 4.67 6.23
CA PRO A 78 4.14 4.59 4.81
C PRO A 78 3.39 3.43 4.15
N THR A 79 2.83 3.70 2.97
CA THR A 79 2.07 2.73 2.18
C THR A 79 2.68 2.63 0.80
N ASN A 80 3.17 1.45 0.43
CA ASN A 80 3.66 1.15 -0.91
C ASN A 80 2.47 0.84 -1.84
N GLY A 81 2.45 1.44 -3.03
CA GLY A 81 1.45 1.14 -4.04
C GLY A 81 1.89 0.00 -4.94
N ASP A 82 1.15 -1.11 -4.96
CA ASP A 82 1.13 -2.04 -6.08
C ASP A 82 0.31 -1.41 -7.21
N LEU A 83 0.98 -1.06 -8.31
CA LEU A 83 0.41 -0.43 -9.49
C LEU A 83 0.44 -1.36 -10.72
N GLU A 84 0.74 -2.65 -10.54
CA GLU A 84 0.99 -3.60 -11.64
C GLU A 84 2.07 -3.06 -12.61
N ASN A 85 1.77 -2.95 -13.91
CA ASN A 85 2.62 -2.30 -14.92
C ASN A 85 2.26 -0.81 -15.13
N CYS A 86 1.58 -0.17 -14.18
CA CYS A 86 1.04 1.19 -14.29
C CYS A 86 0.03 1.37 -15.45
N GLY A 87 -0.49 0.28 -16.03
CA GLY A 87 -1.35 0.33 -17.21
C GLY A 87 -0.60 0.71 -18.49
N ALA A 88 0.73 0.57 -18.51
CA ALA A 88 1.58 0.91 -19.64
C ALA A 88 2.65 -0.18 -19.89
N ASP A 89 3.03 -0.36 -21.16
CA ASP A 89 4.14 -1.25 -21.54
C ASP A 89 5.48 -0.50 -21.58
N GLU A 90 5.41 0.81 -21.83
CA GLU A 90 6.54 1.74 -21.88
C GLU A 90 6.50 2.70 -20.69
N PRO A 91 7.64 3.27 -20.26
CA PRO A 91 7.73 4.10 -19.06
C PRO A 91 7.20 5.54 -19.21
N GLU A 92 6.98 6.03 -20.44
CA GLU A 92 6.39 7.35 -20.73
C GLU A 92 4.87 7.43 -20.51
#